data_AF-A0AA38GBS2-F1
#
_entry.id   AF-A0AA38GBS2-F1
#
_cell.length_a   1.000
_cell.length_b   1.000
_cell.length_c   1.000
_cell.angle_alpha   90.00
_cell.angle_beta   90.00
_cell.angle_gamma   90.00
#
_symmetry.space_group_name_H-M   'P 1'
#
loop_
_entity.id
_entity.type
_entity.pdbx_description
1 polymer ?
#
loop_
_entity_poly.entity_id
_entity_poly.type
_entity_poly.pdbx_seq_one_letter_code
_entity_poly.pdbx_strand_id
1 'polypeptide(L)'
;MEYNEDISEYSYPEQTCIPKEAYYVGADIVITFNMDSAVDAETLSTVDRFVWPHGKKNIRRRIIRVGLIRAISECWYPSSDDDFGLLLEDDIEVSPFYYMWLKYVLLAYHYDPQVSLPELNAIALYTPRVIEVVKERPKWNATEAFKAVHPNAPYLHRLPCSCGFLFFPTISVVPIKY
;
A
#
# COMPACT_ATOMS: atom_id res chain seq x y z
N MET A 1 -41.58 9.56 20.50
CA MET A 1 -40.41 10.33 20.05
C MET A 1 -39.68 9.46 19.06
N GLU A 2 -39.99 9.64 17.77
CA GLU A 2 -39.19 9.06 16.69
C GLU A 2 -37.91 9.89 16.57
N TYR A 3 -36.76 9.22 16.64
CA TYR A 3 -35.48 9.79 16.26
C TYR A 3 -35.42 9.78 14.73
N ASN A 4 -35.74 10.91 14.11
CA ASN A 4 -35.34 11.19 12.75
C ASN A 4 -33.90 11.70 12.81
N GLU A 5 -32.93 10.81 12.62
CA GLU A 5 -31.59 11.24 12.20
C GLU A 5 -31.66 11.53 10.71
N ASP A 6 -31.60 12.81 10.37
CA ASP A 6 -31.47 13.31 9.01
C ASP A 6 -30.05 12.97 8.53
N ILE A 7 -29.90 11.85 7.81
CA ILE A 7 -28.61 11.34 7.30
C ILE A 7 -28.17 12.14 6.03
N SER A 8 -28.80 13.27 5.74
CA SER A 8 -28.66 13.98 4.46
C SER A 8 -27.56 15.04 4.40
N GLU A 9 -26.77 15.25 5.47
CA GLU A 9 -25.79 16.36 5.51
C GLU A 9 -24.36 15.99 5.94
N TYR A 10 -24.00 14.71 6.00
CA TYR A 10 -22.57 14.34 6.03
C TYR A 10 -22.00 14.38 4.61
N SER A 11 -21.60 15.58 4.18
CA SER A 11 -20.60 15.72 3.13
C SER A 11 -19.33 15.04 3.63
N TYR A 12 -19.07 13.81 3.16
CA TYR A 12 -17.73 13.24 3.29
C TYR A 12 -16.77 14.27 2.67
N PRO A 13 -15.79 14.80 3.42
CA PRO A 13 -14.74 15.60 2.79
C PRO A 13 -14.18 14.76 1.64
N GLU A 14 -13.76 15.36 0.52
CA GLU A 14 -13.16 14.64 -0.61
C GLU A 14 -12.07 13.68 -0.08
N GLN A 15 -12.45 12.44 0.20
CA GLN A 15 -11.65 11.51 0.98
C GLN A 15 -10.78 10.84 -0.05
N THR A 16 -9.64 11.47 -0.33
CA THR A 16 -8.68 10.91 -1.25
C THR A 16 -8.08 9.68 -0.61
N CYS A 17 -8.10 8.56 -1.34
CA CYS A 17 -7.52 7.26 -0.97
C CYS A 17 -6.10 7.37 -0.37
N ILE A 18 -5.35 8.39 -0.81
CA ILE A 18 -4.09 8.84 -0.22
C ILE A 18 -4.29 10.23 0.41
N PRO A 19 -4.27 10.37 1.74
CA PRO A 19 -4.50 11.65 2.40
C PRO A 19 -3.32 12.60 2.15
N LYS A 20 -3.59 13.83 1.68
CA LYS A 20 -2.56 14.87 1.52
C LYS A 20 -2.10 15.41 2.88
N GLU A 21 -2.84 15.16 3.93
CA GLU A 21 -2.61 15.64 5.29
C GLU A 21 -1.96 14.55 6.16
N ALA A 22 -1.55 13.44 5.54
CA ALA A 22 -0.79 12.42 6.23
C ALA A 22 0.53 12.96 6.80
N TYR A 23 1.07 12.27 7.79
CA TYR A 23 2.32 12.65 8.43
C TYR A 23 3.52 12.19 7.60
N TYR A 24 3.86 12.96 6.57
CA TYR A 24 4.98 12.68 5.66
C TYR A 24 6.36 13.09 6.20
N VAL A 25 6.42 13.64 7.42
CA VAL A 25 7.66 14.05 8.12
C VAL A 25 8.64 14.86 7.23
N GLY A 26 8.10 15.75 6.40
CA GLY A 26 8.88 16.62 5.52
C GLY A 26 9.55 15.93 4.32
N ALA A 27 9.17 14.70 4.01
CA ALA A 27 9.75 13.95 2.91
C ALA A 27 9.28 14.47 1.53
N ASP A 28 10.20 14.49 0.57
CA ASP A 28 9.91 14.64 -0.85
C ASP A 28 9.60 13.24 -1.44
N ILE A 29 8.33 13.03 -1.77
CA ILE A 29 7.75 11.76 -2.18
C ILE A 29 7.17 11.93 -3.56
N VAL A 30 7.59 11.06 -4.48
CA VAL A 30 7.03 11.00 -5.82
C VAL A 30 5.74 10.20 -5.79
N ILE A 31 4.63 10.78 -6.28
CA ILE A 31 3.40 10.05 -6.56
C ILE A 31 3.30 9.79 -8.07
N THR A 32 2.98 8.55 -8.45
CA THR A 32 2.80 8.18 -9.86
C THR A 32 1.44 7.51 -10.05
N PHE A 33 0.57 8.15 -10.83
CA PHE A 33 -0.69 7.56 -11.26
C PHE A 33 -0.44 6.69 -12.50
N ASN A 34 -0.61 5.37 -12.37
CA ASN A 34 -0.52 4.42 -13.48
C ASN A 34 -1.93 4.05 -13.94
N MET A 35 -2.30 4.45 -15.15
CA MET A 35 -3.65 4.30 -15.69
C MET A 35 -3.67 3.40 -16.92
N ASP A 36 -4.68 2.53 -17.00
CA ASP A 36 -4.90 1.67 -18.17
C ASP A 36 -5.38 2.47 -19.39
N SER A 37 -5.35 1.87 -20.58
CA SER A 37 -5.70 2.55 -21.83
C SER A 37 -7.15 3.03 -21.88
N ALA A 38 -8.05 2.31 -21.21
CA ALA A 38 -9.50 2.51 -21.21
C ALA A 38 -10.01 3.46 -20.11
N VAL A 39 -9.13 4.19 -19.42
CA VAL A 39 -9.52 5.20 -18.42
C VAL A 39 -10.44 6.26 -19.03
N ASP A 40 -11.52 6.60 -18.31
CA ASP A 40 -12.51 7.57 -18.75
C ASP A 40 -12.02 9.02 -18.56
N ALA A 41 -12.76 9.97 -19.16
CA ALA A 41 -12.38 11.38 -19.16
C ALA A 41 -12.50 12.04 -17.77
N GLU A 42 -13.43 11.59 -16.93
CA GLU A 42 -13.63 12.13 -15.59
C GLU A 42 -12.47 11.75 -14.69
N THR A 43 -12.07 10.47 -14.69
CA THR A 43 -10.90 9.98 -13.97
C THR A 43 -9.62 10.70 -14.41
N LEU A 44 -9.41 10.90 -15.72
CA LEU A 44 -8.28 11.67 -16.23
C LEU A 44 -8.27 13.11 -15.71
N SER A 45 -9.43 13.78 -15.75
CA SER A 45 -9.59 15.16 -15.24
C SER A 45 -9.32 15.23 -13.74
N THR A 46 -9.75 14.23 -12.97
CA THR A 46 -9.49 14.15 -11.54
C THR A 46 -8.00 13.99 -11.22
N VAL A 47 -7.31 13.08 -11.91
CA VAL A 47 -5.86 12.88 -11.74
C VAL A 47 -5.06 14.11 -12.19
N ASP A 48 -5.46 14.76 -13.28
CA ASP A 48 -4.81 15.97 -13.79
C ASP A 48 -4.93 17.14 -12.80
N ARG A 49 -6.11 17.32 -12.19
CA ARG A 49 -6.36 18.35 -11.17
C ARG A 49 -5.83 18.01 -9.78
N PHE A 50 -5.47 16.75 -9.53
CA PHE A 50 -4.95 16.33 -8.23
C PHE A 50 -3.66 17.09 -7.88
N VAL A 51 -3.69 17.86 -6.78
CA VAL A 51 -2.51 18.58 -6.27
C VAL A 51 -1.79 17.69 -5.25
N TRP A 52 -0.52 17.41 -5.50
CA TRP A 52 0.36 16.68 -4.59
C TRP A 52 1.36 17.64 -3.96
N PRO A 53 1.24 17.97 -2.65
CA PRO A 53 2.10 18.97 -2.02
C PRO A 53 3.44 18.40 -1.53
N HIS A 54 3.60 17.07 -1.50
CA HIS A 54 4.77 16.41 -0.91
C HIS A 54 5.82 15.98 -1.93
N GLY A 55 5.78 16.47 -3.16
CA GLY A 55 6.81 16.15 -4.15
C GLY A 55 6.29 16.12 -5.59
N LYS A 56 6.94 15.34 -6.44
CA LYS A 56 6.58 15.26 -7.86
C LYS A 56 5.34 14.40 -8.10
N LYS A 57 4.39 14.92 -8.90
CA LYS A 57 3.29 14.14 -9.49
C LYS A 57 3.65 13.69 -10.90
N ASN A 58 3.61 12.38 -11.15
CA ASN A 58 3.71 11.79 -12.48
C ASN A 58 2.38 11.13 -12.87
N ILE A 59 2.05 11.19 -14.17
CA ILE A 59 0.90 10.51 -14.75
C ILE A 59 1.40 9.63 -15.89
N ARG A 60 1.12 8.34 -15.81
CA ARG A 60 1.50 7.33 -16.82
C ARG A 60 0.23 6.67 -17.33
N ARG A 61 -0.16 7.00 -18.56
CA ARG A 61 -1.30 6.37 -19.25
C ARG A 61 -0.78 5.37 -20.28
N ARG A 62 -1.34 4.16 -20.27
CA ARG A 62 -1.02 3.13 -21.26
C ARG A 62 -1.72 3.40 -22.59
N ILE A 63 -1.07 3.00 -23.69
CA ILE A 63 -1.64 3.01 -25.03
C ILE A 63 -2.44 1.72 -25.28
N ILE A 64 -1.98 0.59 -24.72
CA ILE A 64 -2.54 -0.74 -24.91
C ILE A 64 -2.88 -1.35 -23.54
N ARG A 65 -4.00 -2.05 -23.46
CA ARG A 65 -4.39 -2.86 -22.31
C ARG A 65 -3.53 -4.13 -22.23
N VAL A 66 -2.82 -4.31 -21.12
CA VAL A 66 -1.83 -5.39 -20.96
C VAL A 66 -2.17 -6.40 -19.85
N GLY A 67 -3.32 -6.24 -19.19
CA GLY A 67 -3.74 -7.07 -18.07
C GLY A 67 -3.03 -6.71 -16.76
N LEU A 68 -3.55 -7.24 -15.65
CA LEU A 68 -3.17 -6.85 -14.28
C LEU A 68 -1.70 -7.11 -13.97
N ILE A 69 -1.22 -8.33 -14.21
CA ILE A 69 0.15 -8.75 -13.85
C ILE A 69 1.18 -7.79 -14.46
N ARG A 70 1.08 -7.55 -15.77
CA ARG A 70 2.00 -6.64 -16.46
C ARG A 70 1.81 -5.19 -16.04
N ALA A 71 0.57 -4.76 -15.82
CA ALA A 71 0.30 -3.40 -15.36
C ALA A 71 1.01 -3.09 -14.05
N ILE A 72 1.01 -4.04 -13.11
CA ILE A 72 1.65 -3.95 -11.81
C ILE A 72 3.16 -4.15 -11.90
N SER A 73 3.66 -5.13 -12.66
CA SER A 73 5.12 -5.34 -12.78
C SER A 73 5.89 -4.18 -13.41
N GLU A 74 5.21 -3.29 -14.13
CA GLU A 74 5.83 -2.15 -14.83
C GLU A 74 5.55 -0.80 -14.14
N CYS A 75 4.87 -0.79 -12.98
CA CYS A 75 4.49 0.47 -12.32
C CYS A 75 5.66 1.12 -11.57
N TRP A 76 6.68 0.35 -11.19
CA TRP A 76 7.85 0.81 -10.45
C TRP A 76 9.11 0.02 -10.82
N TYR A 77 10.23 0.75 -10.93
CA TYR A 77 11.56 0.21 -11.19
C TYR A 77 12.54 0.93 -10.27
N PRO A 78 13.11 0.26 -9.25
CA PRO A 78 13.99 0.91 -8.29
C PRO A 78 15.27 1.40 -8.96
N SER A 79 15.73 2.57 -8.55
CA SER A 79 16.99 3.18 -8.98
C SER A 79 18.15 2.94 -8.01
N SER A 80 17.86 2.47 -6.79
CA SER A 80 18.83 2.11 -5.75
C SER A 80 18.24 1.10 -4.76
N ASP A 81 19.07 0.57 -3.85
CA ASP A 81 18.62 -0.28 -2.74
C ASP A 81 17.81 0.46 -1.65
N ASP A 82 17.69 1.79 -1.76
CA ASP A 82 16.89 2.64 -0.86
C ASP A 82 15.68 3.29 -1.57
N ASP A 83 15.42 2.90 -2.82
CA ASP A 83 14.23 3.28 -3.57
C ASP A 83 13.16 2.23 -3.26
N PHE A 84 12.09 2.57 -2.55
CA PHE A 84 11.02 1.64 -2.19
C PHE A 84 9.74 1.97 -2.95
N GLY A 85 9.01 0.95 -3.39
CA GLY A 85 7.78 1.10 -4.16
C GLY A 85 6.54 0.86 -3.32
N LEU A 86 5.81 1.91 -2.94
CA LEU A 86 4.48 1.76 -2.35
C LEU A 86 3.43 1.67 -3.45
N LEU A 87 2.80 0.51 -3.57
CA LEU A 87 1.76 0.26 -4.57
C LEU A 87 0.39 0.28 -3.89
N LEU A 88 -0.47 1.18 -4.35
CA LEU A 88 -1.85 1.32 -3.89
C LEU A 88 -2.80 1.24 -5.09
N GLU A 89 -3.89 0.50 -4.93
CA GLU A 89 -5.01 0.50 -5.88
C GLU A 89 -5.92 1.70 -5.62
N ASP A 90 -6.78 2.01 -6.58
CA ASP A 90 -7.70 3.15 -6.55
C ASP A 90 -8.83 3.00 -5.52
N ASP A 91 -9.05 1.79 -5.01
CA ASP A 91 -10.02 1.46 -3.96
C ASP A 91 -9.37 1.26 -2.57
N ILE A 92 -8.10 1.62 -2.40
CA ILE A 92 -7.39 1.50 -1.12
C ILE A 92 -7.28 2.83 -0.41
N GLU A 93 -7.87 2.92 0.78
CA GLU A 93 -7.64 4.03 1.70
C GLU A 93 -6.52 3.71 2.71
N VAL A 94 -5.68 4.70 2.99
CA VAL A 94 -4.63 4.57 4.01
C VAL A 94 -4.83 5.57 5.16
N SER A 95 -4.47 5.13 6.38
CA SER A 95 -4.49 5.99 7.56
C SER A 95 -3.58 7.22 7.39
N PRO A 96 -3.88 8.40 7.94
CA PRO A 96 -2.94 9.54 7.98
C PRO A 96 -1.56 9.22 8.59
N PHE A 97 -1.44 8.13 9.35
CA PHE A 97 -0.20 7.66 9.96
C PHE A 97 0.58 6.64 9.12
N TYR A 98 0.08 6.23 7.94
CA TYR A 98 0.66 5.14 7.16
C TYR A 98 2.14 5.36 6.83
N TYR A 99 2.50 6.59 6.46
CA TYR A 99 3.88 6.90 6.08
C TYR A 99 4.84 6.82 7.27
N MET A 100 4.44 7.36 8.43
CA MET A 100 5.23 7.22 9.66
C MET A 100 5.38 5.77 10.08
N TRP A 101 4.32 4.97 9.95
CA TRP A 101 4.38 3.53 10.20
C TRP A 101 5.39 2.85 9.27
N LEU A 102 5.35 3.10 7.97
CA LEU A 102 6.31 2.54 7.02
C LEU A 102 7.76 2.94 7.36
N LYS A 103 8.00 4.22 7.66
CA LYS A 103 9.31 4.70 8.09
C LYS A 103 9.80 3.99 9.35
N TYR A 104 8.94 3.86 10.35
CA TYR A 104 9.25 3.15 11.59
C TYR A 104 9.61 1.68 11.32
N VAL A 105 8.82 0.97 10.52
CA VAL A 105 9.07 -0.44 10.20
C VAL A 105 10.38 -0.61 9.42
N LEU A 106 10.67 0.26 8.44
CA LEU A 106 11.95 0.23 7.72
C LEU A 106 13.13 0.42 8.68
N LEU A 107 13.06 1.41 9.57
CA LEU A 107 14.12 1.65 10.56
C LEU A 107 14.30 0.47 11.51
N ALA A 108 13.21 -0.12 11.98
CA ALA A 108 13.25 -1.20 12.97
C ALA A 108 13.62 -2.58 12.39
N TYR A 109 13.28 -2.87 11.14
CA TYR A 109 13.38 -4.23 10.59
C TYR A 109 14.26 -4.36 9.35
N HIS A 110 14.55 -3.27 8.64
CA HIS A 110 15.40 -3.29 7.46
C HIS A 110 16.76 -2.62 7.71
N TYR A 111 16.78 -1.46 8.37
CA TYR A 111 18.01 -0.70 8.59
C TYR A 111 18.68 -0.97 9.95
N ASP A 112 18.01 -1.62 10.89
CA ASP A 112 18.63 -2.01 12.17
C ASP A 112 19.64 -3.15 11.94
N PRO A 113 20.96 -2.93 12.13
CA PRO A 113 21.97 -3.97 11.92
C PRO A 113 21.87 -5.13 12.92
N GLN A 114 21.10 -4.99 14.01
CA GLN A 114 20.85 -6.07 14.97
C GLN A 114 19.72 -7.00 14.53
N VAL A 115 18.91 -6.59 13.54
CA VAL A 115 17.79 -7.37 13.02
C VAL A 115 18.18 -7.98 11.67
N SER A 116 18.06 -9.31 11.56
CA SER A 116 18.29 -10.02 10.31
C SER A 116 17.05 -10.79 9.90
N LEU A 117 16.35 -10.28 8.89
CA LEU A 117 15.14 -10.87 8.29
C LEU A 117 15.31 -10.92 6.77
N PRO A 118 16.16 -11.83 6.23
CA PRO A 118 16.45 -11.88 4.80
C PRO A 118 15.23 -12.20 3.93
N GLU A 119 14.17 -12.78 4.50
CA GLU A 119 12.89 -13.06 3.84
C GLU A 119 11.95 -11.86 3.79
N LEU A 120 12.23 -10.75 4.50
CA LEU A 120 11.43 -9.54 4.46
C LEU A 120 11.66 -8.81 3.13
N ASN A 121 10.67 -8.84 2.25
CA ASN A 121 10.73 -8.22 0.93
C ASN A 121 9.60 -7.21 0.67
N ALA A 122 8.65 -7.09 1.60
CA ALA A 122 7.56 -6.13 1.54
C ALA A 122 6.98 -5.85 2.93
N ILE A 123 6.35 -4.68 3.10
CA ILE A 123 5.63 -4.30 4.31
C ILE A 123 4.17 -4.03 3.96
N ALA A 124 3.25 -4.79 4.57
CA ALA A 124 1.81 -4.62 4.40
C ALA A 124 1.29 -3.41 5.19
N LEU A 125 0.34 -2.67 4.61
CA LEU A 125 -0.45 -1.64 5.30
C LEU A 125 -1.78 -2.17 5.87
N TYR A 126 -2.02 -3.48 5.74
CA TYR A 126 -3.22 -4.13 6.25
C TYR A 126 -2.89 -5.45 6.94
N THR A 127 -3.83 -5.91 7.76
CA THR A 127 -3.79 -7.24 8.38
C THR A 127 -4.80 -8.12 7.66
N PRO A 128 -4.40 -9.24 7.03
CA PRO A 128 -5.34 -10.22 6.50
C PRO A 128 -6.40 -10.58 7.54
N ARG A 129 -7.66 -10.70 7.15
CA ARG A 129 -8.76 -11.16 8.02
C ARG A 129 -9.27 -12.55 7.65
N VAL A 130 -8.76 -13.09 6.55
CA VAL A 130 -9.16 -14.35 5.96
C VAL A 130 -7.92 -15.01 5.35
N ILE A 131 -7.86 -16.34 5.39
CA ILE A 131 -6.82 -17.12 4.71
C ILE A 131 -7.30 -17.43 3.29
N GLU A 132 -6.82 -16.69 2.31
CA GLU A 132 -7.33 -16.75 0.93
C GLU A 132 -6.78 -17.91 0.09
N VAL A 133 -5.71 -18.55 0.57
CA VAL A 133 -5.01 -19.64 -0.14
C VAL A 133 -5.67 -21.02 0.02
N VAL A 134 -6.78 -21.11 0.74
CA VAL A 134 -7.57 -22.33 0.89
C VAL A 134 -9.01 -22.07 0.48
N LYS A 135 -9.67 -23.09 -0.08
CA LYS A 135 -11.03 -22.97 -0.66
C LYS A 135 -12.06 -22.47 0.36
N GLU A 136 -11.90 -22.88 1.61
CA GLU A 136 -12.83 -22.65 2.73
C GLU A 136 -12.69 -21.26 3.32
N ARG A 137 -11.61 -20.54 2.99
CA ARG A 137 -11.35 -19.15 3.38
C ARG A 137 -11.69 -18.86 4.86
N PRO A 138 -11.07 -19.59 5.80
CA PRO A 138 -11.36 -19.40 7.21
C PRO A 138 -10.94 -17.99 7.66
N LYS A 139 -11.65 -17.46 8.65
CA LYS A 139 -11.29 -16.19 9.30
C LYS A 139 -9.92 -16.32 9.97
N TRP A 140 -9.11 -15.29 9.83
CA TRP A 140 -7.82 -15.12 10.48
C TRP A 140 -7.88 -13.93 11.42
N ASN A 141 -7.40 -14.12 12.64
CA ASN A 141 -7.29 -13.05 13.64
C ASN A 141 -5.87 -13.02 14.22
N ALA A 142 -5.03 -12.16 13.65
CA ALA A 142 -3.66 -11.97 14.12
C ALA A 142 -3.59 -11.55 15.59
N THR A 143 -4.52 -10.69 16.04
CA THR A 143 -4.53 -10.18 17.42
C THR A 143 -4.69 -11.30 18.43
N GLU A 144 -5.58 -12.25 18.18
CA GLU A 144 -5.73 -13.43 19.03
C GLU A 144 -4.55 -14.39 18.86
N ALA A 145 -4.05 -14.60 17.64
CA ALA A 145 -2.93 -15.50 17.37
C ALA A 145 -1.62 -15.07 18.09
N PHE A 146 -1.38 -13.76 18.22
CA PHE A 146 -0.16 -13.20 18.81
C PHE A 146 -0.35 -12.64 20.22
N LYS A 147 -1.51 -12.88 20.85
CA LYS A 147 -1.86 -12.34 22.18
C LYS A 147 -0.83 -12.65 23.28
N ALA A 148 -0.17 -13.81 23.19
CA ALA A 148 0.86 -14.22 24.15
C ALA A 148 2.18 -13.44 24.03
N VAL A 149 2.43 -12.78 22.88
CA VAL A 149 3.61 -11.94 22.64
C VAL A 149 3.22 -10.47 22.74
N HIS A 150 2.39 -10.00 21.81
CA HIS A 150 1.75 -8.69 21.83
C HIS A 150 0.58 -8.69 20.82
N PRO A 151 -0.61 -8.19 21.18
CA PRO A 151 -1.82 -8.24 20.32
C PRO A 151 -1.68 -7.50 18.99
N ASN A 152 -0.75 -6.54 18.89
CA ASN A 152 -0.45 -5.78 17.68
C ASN A 152 0.99 -6.03 17.20
N ALA A 153 1.58 -7.18 17.54
CA ALA A 153 2.89 -7.54 17.03
C ALA A 153 2.84 -7.62 15.49
N PRO A 154 3.76 -6.95 14.77
CA PRO A 154 3.93 -7.24 13.35
C PRO A 154 4.44 -8.67 13.19
N TYR A 155 4.06 -9.31 12.08
CA TYR A 155 4.40 -10.70 11.81
C TYR A 155 4.66 -10.91 10.32
N LEU A 156 5.51 -11.89 10.00
CA LEU A 156 5.74 -12.31 8.63
C LEU A 156 4.60 -13.21 8.16
N HIS A 157 4.08 -12.95 6.97
CA HIS A 157 3.12 -13.84 6.29
C HIS A 157 3.50 -14.01 4.82
N ARG A 158 3.13 -15.16 4.24
CA ARG A 158 3.46 -15.54 2.86
C ARG A 158 2.26 -15.44 1.92
N LEU A 159 1.39 -14.47 2.13
CA LEU A 159 0.24 -14.27 1.24
C LEU A 159 0.65 -13.24 0.19
N PRO A 160 0.77 -13.63 -1.10
CA PRO A 160 1.01 -12.66 -2.14
C PRO A 160 -0.23 -11.78 -2.27
N CYS A 161 0.00 -10.48 -2.36
CA CYS A 161 -0.99 -9.52 -2.81
C CYS A 161 -0.25 -8.40 -3.53
N SER A 162 -0.90 -7.82 -4.52
CA SER A 162 -0.28 -6.91 -5.47
C SER A 162 -0.39 -5.44 -5.08
N CYS A 163 -1.17 -5.12 -4.05
CA CYS A 163 -1.51 -3.76 -3.63
C CYS A 163 -1.59 -3.63 -2.11
N GLY A 164 -1.38 -2.42 -1.58
CA GLY A 164 -1.36 -2.17 -0.14
C GLY A 164 -0.04 -2.56 0.54
N PHE A 165 1.05 -2.65 -0.23
CA PHE A 165 2.39 -2.97 0.28
C PHE A 165 3.44 -1.96 -0.18
N LEU A 166 4.40 -1.71 0.71
CA LEU A 166 5.70 -1.17 0.35
C LEU A 166 6.61 -2.32 -0.07
N PHE A 167 7.01 -2.36 -1.34
CA PHE A 167 7.93 -3.35 -1.90
C PHE A 167 9.38 -2.90 -1.82
N PHE A 168 10.27 -3.85 -1.56
CA PHE A 168 11.69 -3.61 -1.41
C PHE A 168 12.38 -3.68 -2.79
N PRO A 169 13.40 -2.84 -3.03
CA PRO A 169 14.10 -2.79 -4.31
C PRO A 169 14.90 -4.05 -4.60
N THR A 170 15.48 -4.63 -3.56
CA THR A 170 16.36 -5.78 -3.68
C THR A 170 15.54 -7.05 -3.87
N ILE A 171 15.77 -7.77 -4.97
CA ILE A 171 15.36 -9.16 -5.09
C ILE A 171 16.31 -9.97 -4.20
N SER A 172 15.87 -10.33 -2.99
CA SER A 172 16.51 -11.41 -2.25
C SER A 172 16.40 -12.68 -3.10
N VAL A 173 17.46 -13.02 -3.83
CA VAL A 173 17.56 -14.29 -4.56
C VAL A 173 17.69 -15.38 -3.51
N VAL A 174 16.57 -15.80 -2.93
CA VAL A 174 16.54 -17.03 -2.12
C VAL A 174 16.68 -18.16 -3.14
N PRO A 175 17.79 -18.93 -3.12
CA PRO A 175 17.93 -20.05 -4.03
C PRO A 175 16.78 -21.03 -3.75
N ILE A 176 15.92 -21.22 -4.75
CA ILE A 176 14.90 -22.28 -4.72
C ILE A 176 15.69 -23.59 -4.72
N LYS A 177 15.78 -24.24 -3.57
CA LYS A 177 16.32 -25.61 -3.50
C LYS A 177 15.30 -26.52 -4.19
N TYR A 178 15.66 -27.02 -5.36
CA TYR A 178 15.01 -28.16 -6.01
C TYR A 178 15.36 -29.46 -5.27
#